data_AF-L0ISC4-F1
#
_entry.id   AF-L0ISC4-F1
#
_cell.length_a   1.000
_cell.length_b   1.000
_cell.length_c   1.000
_cell.angle_alpha   90.00
_cell.angle_beta   90.00
_cell.angle_gamma   90.00
#
_symmetry.space_group_name_H-M   'P 1'
#
loop_
_entity.id
_entity.type
_entity.pdbx_description
1 polymer ?
#
loop_
_entity_poly.entity_id
_entity_poly.type
_entity_poly.pdbx_seq_one_letter_code
_entity_poly.pdbx_strand_id
1 'polypeptide(L)'
;MVRSRSLTNLGDVLDQLIADTLAGAVAYVWPFFGDDDWQTRQYGGHIARSDNRAKVSVLAPLPLGDGLGSLEAQRHVPESVLAVSEVGGTLAFDISRIGGVSRIGASKASSRHYFSRAIAVGFPAEDLQSSRMYEMAAYFPGLEHWSNITGSTVETKHDTFNRPTEIILTIKAAPDQVTQFSDSHTIEVSTHFEVSGPSDDQQVFTPLSISSVTREPADWRDHLLALTRIQDLLSLCWDGFARADGGYVRLDLHDPHPTSNAKLWSERLMEMPVAAKQAGPSTSFPQVRYETLGGVDGFKRWYDIASTHPRAVVPLTSRHRVARFAAGQSNLLDICAAIAYWVNFHKKENHGWATRSSKSDTKSGILARHVGQHFESFVGDSAKWSRLLWDRYDELRHDPTKQHDSREIGLLVESARILLTAALLNEVSGDDAPTRSLCGATDNYMIGYEIREDLTGTGACAVPTDDSVLHNERS
;
A
#
# COMPACT_ATOMS: atom_id res chain seq x y z
N MET A 1 9.99 33.78 -25.85
CA MET A 1 10.98 32.81 -25.33
C MET A 1 10.62 32.51 -23.88
N VAL A 2 9.64 31.62 -23.68
CA VAL A 2 9.19 31.20 -22.35
C VAL A 2 9.93 29.91 -22.04
N ARG A 3 10.79 29.93 -21.02
CA ARG A 3 11.52 28.75 -20.55
C ARG A 3 10.50 27.75 -19.99
N SER A 4 10.34 26.63 -20.67
CA SER A 4 9.75 25.41 -20.12
C SER A 4 10.59 24.99 -18.92
N ARG A 5 10.02 25.04 -17.72
CA ARG A 5 10.61 24.35 -16.57
C ARG A 5 10.46 22.85 -16.83
N SER A 6 11.58 22.16 -17.03
CA SER A 6 11.61 20.70 -17.03
C SER A 6 11.24 20.21 -15.64
N LEU A 7 10.09 19.55 -15.54
CA LEU A 7 9.75 18.68 -14.42
C LEU A 7 10.47 17.35 -14.65
N THR A 8 11.77 17.33 -14.37
CA THR A 8 12.55 16.10 -14.24
C THR A 8 12.87 15.91 -12.76
N ASN A 9 11.90 15.33 -12.04
CA ASN A 9 12.16 14.51 -10.87
C ASN A 9 11.61 13.13 -11.20
N LEU A 10 12.41 12.11 -10.93
CA LEU A 10 12.26 10.71 -11.33
C LEU A 10 11.13 10.00 -10.53
N GLY A 11 9.95 10.61 -10.43
CA GLY A 11 8.96 10.18 -9.44
C GLY A 11 7.49 10.53 -9.68
N ASP A 12 7.08 11.09 -10.82
CA ASP A 12 5.66 11.23 -11.15
C ASP A 12 5.48 11.01 -12.65
N VAL A 13 5.53 9.75 -13.12
CA VAL A 13 5.03 9.42 -14.46
C VAL A 13 3.55 9.11 -14.29
N LEU A 14 2.78 10.16 -14.02
CA LEU A 14 1.32 10.05 -14.07
C LEU A 14 0.94 9.80 -15.54
N ASP A 15 0.19 8.72 -15.79
CA ASP A 15 -0.36 8.40 -17.11
C ASP A 15 -0.98 9.65 -17.76
N GLN A 16 -0.69 9.89 -19.04
CA GLN A 16 -1.08 11.11 -19.75
C GLN A 16 -2.61 11.37 -19.65
N LEU A 17 -3.44 10.32 -19.71
CA LEU A 17 -4.91 10.47 -19.59
C LEU A 17 -5.32 10.94 -18.20
N ILE A 18 -4.67 10.41 -17.16
CA ILE A 18 -4.91 10.82 -15.77
C ILE A 18 -4.41 12.26 -15.57
N ALA A 19 -3.22 12.58 -16.09
CA ALA A 19 -2.64 13.91 -16.00
C ALA A 19 -3.52 14.96 -16.67
N ASP A 20 -4.01 14.70 -17.88
CA ASP A 20 -4.90 15.61 -18.61
C ASP A 20 -6.24 15.80 -17.89
N THR A 21 -6.83 14.72 -17.36
CA THR A 21 -8.06 14.78 -16.58
C THR A 21 -7.90 15.59 -15.30
N LEU A 22 -6.78 15.42 -14.59
CA LEU A 22 -6.49 16.09 -13.32
C LEU A 22 -5.94 17.52 -13.50
N ALA A 23 -5.40 17.87 -14.67
CA ALA A 23 -4.94 19.22 -14.98
C ALA A 23 -6.09 20.23 -15.12
N GLY A 24 -7.29 19.76 -15.46
CA GLY A 24 -8.48 20.60 -15.60
C GLY A 24 -9.27 20.28 -16.85
N ALA A 25 -10.14 19.28 -16.80
CA ALA A 25 -11.03 18.90 -17.90
C ALA A 25 -12.44 19.46 -17.70
N VAL A 26 -13.06 19.98 -18.78
CA VAL A 26 -14.47 20.36 -18.77
C VAL A 26 -15.31 19.13 -19.06
N ALA A 27 -16.38 18.93 -18.30
CA ALA A 27 -17.15 17.69 -18.40
C ALA A 27 -18.66 17.88 -18.27
N TYR A 28 -19.40 16.96 -18.85
CA TYR A 28 -20.77 16.65 -18.43
C TYR A 28 -20.70 15.68 -17.25
N VAL A 29 -21.43 15.96 -16.18
CA VAL A 29 -21.33 15.23 -14.91
C VAL A 29 -22.69 14.72 -14.47
N TRP A 30 -22.71 13.46 -14.01
CA TRP A 30 -23.83 12.75 -13.43
C TRP A 30 -23.53 12.39 -11.96
N PRO A 31 -23.92 13.25 -11.00
CA PRO A 31 -23.61 13.03 -9.59
C PRO A 31 -24.37 11.90 -8.90
N PHE A 32 -25.42 11.38 -9.56
CA PHE A 32 -26.33 10.36 -9.05
C PHE A 32 -26.27 9.10 -9.92
N PHE A 33 -25.09 8.80 -10.46
CA PHE A 33 -24.88 7.61 -11.29
C PHE A 33 -25.24 6.34 -10.51
N GLY A 34 -26.13 5.52 -11.06
CA GLY A 34 -26.67 4.32 -10.42
C GLY A 34 -28.10 4.46 -9.85
N ASP A 35 -28.65 5.67 -9.77
CA ASP A 35 -30.06 5.90 -9.40
C ASP A 35 -31.00 5.71 -10.60
N ASP A 36 -32.27 5.33 -10.37
CA ASP A 36 -33.26 4.97 -11.42
C ASP A 36 -33.43 6.02 -12.55
N ASP A 37 -33.08 7.29 -12.30
CA ASP A 37 -33.22 8.42 -13.24
C ASP A 37 -31.89 9.05 -13.68
N TRP A 38 -30.73 8.41 -13.43
CA TRP A 38 -29.43 9.07 -13.58
C TRP A 38 -29.19 9.65 -14.99
N GLN A 39 -29.65 8.99 -16.05
CA GLN A 39 -29.46 9.43 -17.44
C GLN A 39 -30.19 10.74 -17.79
N THR A 40 -31.18 11.16 -16.99
CA THR A 40 -32.04 12.31 -17.30
C THR A 40 -31.45 13.66 -16.92
N ARG A 41 -30.43 13.70 -16.05
CA ARG A 41 -29.89 14.95 -15.48
C ARG A 41 -28.37 14.99 -15.51
N GLN A 42 -27.84 15.60 -16.57
CA GLN A 42 -26.43 15.98 -16.66
C GLN A 42 -26.21 17.44 -16.25
N TYR A 43 -25.07 17.70 -15.62
CA TYR A 43 -24.66 19.04 -15.23
C TYR A 43 -23.34 19.41 -15.91
N GLY A 44 -23.21 20.66 -16.35
CA GLY A 44 -21.91 21.19 -16.76
C GLY A 44 -20.98 21.27 -15.56
N GLY A 45 -19.75 20.81 -15.71
CA GLY A 45 -18.79 20.72 -14.63
C GLY A 45 -17.34 20.80 -15.08
N HIS A 46 -16.44 20.67 -14.10
CA HIS A 46 -15.01 20.53 -14.33
C HIS A 46 -14.40 19.52 -13.37
N ILE A 47 -13.41 18.79 -13.85
CA ILE A 47 -12.60 17.85 -13.08
C ILE A 47 -11.21 18.43 -12.96
N ALA A 48 -10.66 18.49 -11.75
CA ALA A 48 -9.30 18.93 -11.52
C ALA A 48 -8.75 18.33 -10.22
N ARG A 49 -7.43 18.30 -10.07
CA ARG A 49 -6.78 17.98 -8.79
C ARG A 49 -6.94 19.15 -7.80
N SER A 50 -7.24 18.81 -6.55
CA SER A 50 -7.27 19.72 -5.41
C SER A 50 -6.55 19.04 -4.25
N ASP A 51 -5.35 19.53 -3.91
CA ASP A 51 -4.43 18.88 -2.99
C ASP A 51 -4.11 17.44 -3.46
N ASN A 52 -4.33 16.43 -2.61
CA ASN A 52 -4.15 15.01 -2.93
C ASN A 52 -5.47 14.32 -3.29
N ARG A 53 -6.44 15.07 -3.83
CA ARG A 53 -7.76 14.54 -4.21
C ARG A 53 -8.17 15.01 -5.60
N ALA A 54 -8.94 14.18 -6.28
CA ALA A 54 -9.66 14.60 -7.46
C ALA A 54 -10.92 15.36 -7.03
N LYS A 55 -11.17 16.51 -7.62
CA LYS A 55 -12.32 17.37 -7.36
C LYS A 55 -13.18 17.44 -8.62
N VAL A 56 -14.38 16.88 -8.52
CA VAL A 56 -15.43 17.04 -9.54
C VAL A 56 -16.35 18.17 -9.11
N SER A 57 -16.37 19.25 -9.87
CA SER A 57 -17.22 20.40 -9.62
C SER A 57 -18.37 20.46 -10.61
N VAL A 58 -19.57 20.71 -10.13
CA VAL A 58 -20.75 20.92 -10.97
C VAL A 58 -21.32 22.31 -10.77
N LEU A 59 -21.73 22.94 -11.87
CA LEU A 59 -22.52 24.16 -11.88
C LEU A 59 -23.97 23.75 -11.62
N ALA A 60 -24.43 23.90 -10.38
CA ALA A 60 -25.79 23.51 -10.00
C ALA A 60 -26.53 24.69 -9.36
N PRO A 61 -27.65 25.16 -9.92
CA PRO A 61 -28.62 25.91 -9.14
C PRO A 61 -29.18 24.99 -8.05
N LEU A 62 -29.52 25.57 -6.88
CA LEU A 62 -30.40 24.90 -5.93
C LEU A 62 -31.63 24.36 -6.70
N PRO A 63 -32.11 23.13 -6.45
CA PRO A 63 -33.47 22.79 -6.81
C PRO A 63 -34.40 23.65 -5.94
N LEU A 64 -34.65 24.89 -6.36
CA LEU A 64 -35.76 25.69 -5.85
C LEU A 64 -37.03 25.05 -6.42
N GLY A 65 -37.58 24.05 -5.73
CA GLY A 65 -38.77 23.34 -6.22
C GLY A 65 -39.39 22.32 -5.28
N ASP A 66 -38.62 21.37 -4.72
CA ASP A 66 -39.24 20.16 -4.13
C ASP A 66 -39.00 20.05 -2.62
N GLY A 67 -39.72 20.85 -1.84
CA GLY A 67 -39.99 20.65 -0.42
C GLY A 67 -38.79 20.38 0.51
N LEU A 68 -39.08 19.95 1.74
CA LEU A 68 -38.09 19.59 2.77
C LEU A 68 -37.20 18.38 2.37
N GLY A 69 -37.65 17.53 1.44
CA GLY A 69 -36.88 16.38 0.95
C GLY A 69 -35.66 16.76 0.09
N SER A 70 -35.67 17.91 -0.59
CA SER A 70 -34.53 18.39 -1.38
C SER A 70 -33.29 18.75 -0.53
N LEU A 71 -33.47 19.05 0.76
CA LEU A 71 -32.38 19.30 1.71
C LEU A 71 -31.74 18.00 2.21
N GLU A 72 -32.48 16.90 2.28
CA GLU A 72 -31.95 15.58 2.65
C GLU A 72 -31.18 14.93 1.48
N ALA A 73 -31.70 15.05 0.25
CA ALA A 73 -30.98 14.63 -0.96
C ALA A 73 -29.67 15.44 -1.18
N GLN A 74 -29.58 16.66 -0.66
CA GLN A 74 -28.34 17.45 -0.65
C GLN A 74 -27.29 16.95 0.36
N ARG A 75 -27.68 16.14 1.34
CA ARG A 75 -26.76 15.55 2.34
C ARG A 75 -26.23 14.18 1.95
N HIS A 76 -26.88 13.48 1.02
CA HIS A 76 -26.41 12.18 0.58
C HIS A 76 -25.07 12.32 -0.18
N VAL A 77 -24.09 11.52 0.23
CA VAL A 77 -22.79 11.41 -0.44
C VAL A 77 -22.92 10.25 -1.43
N PRO A 78 -22.88 10.49 -2.75
CA PRO A 78 -23.00 9.42 -3.71
C PRO A 78 -21.77 8.53 -3.62
N GLU A 79 -21.94 7.25 -3.92
CA GLU A 79 -20.83 6.29 -3.91
C GLU A 79 -19.82 6.57 -5.02
N SER A 80 -20.31 7.08 -6.15
CA SER A 80 -19.51 7.44 -7.30
C SER A 80 -20.13 8.60 -8.09
N VAL A 81 -19.33 9.28 -8.90
CA VAL A 81 -19.75 10.34 -9.80
C VAL A 81 -19.19 10.03 -11.19
N LEU A 82 -20.06 9.92 -12.18
CA LEU A 82 -19.67 9.75 -13.58
C LEU A 82 -19.49 11.12 -14.22
N ALA A 83 -18.46 11.28 -15.04
CA ALA A 83 -18.23 12.45 -15.86
C ALA A 83 -17.70 12.06 -17.24
N VAL A 84 -17.98 12.87 -18.24
CA VAL A 84 -17.51 12.68 -19.62
C VAL A 84 -16.91 13.99 -20.11
N SER A 85 -15.65 13.92 -20.53
CA SER A 85 -14.87 15.03 -21.09
C SER A 85 -14.27 14.66 -22.44
N GLU A 86 -13.48 15.56 -23.03
CA GLU A 86 -12.67 15.29 -24.22
C GLU A 86 -11.64 14.17 -24.04
N VAL A 87 -11.29 13.83 -22.80
CA VAL A 87 -10.34 12.76 -22.44
C VAL A 87 -11.05 11.39 -22.34
N GLY A 88 -12.38 11.37 -22.39
CA GLY A 88 -13.22 10.17 -22.30
C GLY A 88 -14.06 10.11 -21.01
N GLY A 89 -14.56 8.91 -20.69
CA GLY A 89 -15.28 8.66 -19.45
C GLY A 89 -14.36 8.74 -18.23
N THR A 90 -14.85 9.36 -17.16
CA THR A 90 -14.22 9.41 -15.83
C THR A 90 -15.22 8.97 -14.77
N LEU A 91 -14.90 7.91 -14.03
CA LEU A 91 -15.64 7.47 -12.86
C LEU A 91 -14.87 7.87 -11.61
N ALA A 92 -15.40 8.81 -10.83
CA ALA A 92 -14.83 9.20 -9.54
C ALA A 92 -15.49 8.42 -8.41
N PHE A 93 -14.69 7.81 -7.53
CA PHE A 93 -15.17 7.00 -6.41
C PHE A 93 -14.34 7.25 -5.14
N ASP A 94 -14.68 6.59 -4.03
CA ASP A 94 -14.20 6.93 -2.68
C ASP A 94 -14.44 8.43 -2.38
N ILE A 95 -15.70 8.87 -2.53
CA ILE A 95 -16.11 10.26 -2.29
C ILE A 95 -15.99 10.57 -0.79
N SER A 96 -14.91 11.26 -0.44
CA SER A 96 -14.54 11.55 0.94
C SER A 96 -15.26 12.77 1.53
N ARG A 97 -15.68 13.71 0.69
CA ARG A 97 -16.28 14.98 1.10
C ARG A 97 -17.10 15.59 -0.02
N ILE A 98 -18.21 16.21 0.36
CA ILE A 98 -18.95 17.15 -0.48
C ILE A 98 -18.78 18.56 0.07
N GLY A 99 -18.55 19.51 -0.83
CA GLY A 99 -18.58 20.94 -0.55
C GLY A 99 -19.43 21.68 -1.57
N GLY A 100 -19.59 22.98 -1.39
CA GLY A 100 -20.30 23.80 -2.35
C GLY A 100 -20.50 25.22 -1.84
N VAL A 101 -20.87 26.11 -2.77
CA VAL A 101 -21.30 27.46 -2.45
C VAL A 101 -22.67 27.65 -3.04
N SER A 102 -23.67 27.79 -2.17
CA SER A 102 -25.01 28.17 -2.56
C SER A 102 -25.14 29.69 -2.51
N ARG A 103 -25.50 30.31 -3.63
CA ARG A 103 -25.70 31.76 -3.74
C ARG A 103 -27.10 32.03 -4.28
N ILE A 104 -27.87 32.82 -3.53
CA ILE A 104 -29.21 33.28 -3.92
C ILE A 104 -29.09 34.76 -4.30
N GLY A 105 -29.54 35.14 -5.50
CA GLY A 105 -29.55 36.55 -5.96
C GLY A 105 -28.18 37.19 -6.22
N ALA A 106 -27.11 36.39 -6.35
CA ALA A 106 -25.76 36.88 -6.60
C ALA A 106 -25.35 36.79 -8.09
N SER A 107 -24.36 37.58 -8.50
CA SER A 107 -23.80 37.57 -9.86
C SER A 107 -22.92 36.34 -10.20
N LYS A 108 -22.70 35.44 -9.24
CA LYS A 108 -21.91 34.21 -9.41
C LYS A 108 -22.80 32.99 -9.26
N ALA A 109 -22.63 32.01 -10.16
CA ALA A 109 -23.35 30.74 -10.12
C ALA A 109 -23.09 29.96 -8.83
N SER A 110 -24.09 29.19 -8.41
CA SER A 110 -23.94 28.21 -7.33
C SER A 110 -23.14 26.99 -7.84
N SER A 111 -22.34 26.40 -6.96
CA SER A 111 -21.49 25.25 -7.30
C SER A 111 -21.54 24.19 -6.22
N ARG A 112 -21.40 22.93 -6.63
CA ARG A 112 -21.20 21.78 -5.74
C ARG A 112 -19.92 21.06 -6.13
N HIS A 113 -19.21 20.52 -5.15
CA HIS A 113 -17.89 19.92 -5.31
C HIS A 113 -17.88 18.55 -4.64
N TYR A 114 -17.45 17.53 -5.36
CA TYR A 114 -17.24 16.17 -4.90
C TYR A 114 -15.74 15.92 -4.84
N PHE A 115 -15.21 15.58 -3.67
CA PHE A 115 -13.80 15.29 -3.46
C PHE A 115 -13.61 13.78 -3.36
N SER A 116 -13.18 13.17 -4.46
CA SER A 116 -12.86 11.76 -4.60
C SER A 116 -11.41 11.46 -4.29
N ARG A 117 -11.15 10.29 -3.74
CA ARG A 117 -9.79 9.79 -3.50
C ARG A 117 -9.30 8.84 -4.59
N ALA A 118 -10.17 8.46 -5.52
CA ALA A 118 -9.80 7.62 -6.64
C ALA A 118 -10.64 7.95 -7.87
N ILE A 119 -10.05 7.77 -9.04
CA ILE A 119 -10.71 7.92 -10.34
C ILE A 119 -10.30 6.80 -11.30
N ALA A 120 -11.21 6.41 -12.16
CA ALA A 120 -10.94 5.60 -13.34
C ALA A 120 -11.19 6.45 -14.59
N VAL A 121 -10.30 6.44 -15.58
CA VAL A 121 -10.32 7.34 -16.75
C VAL A 121 -10.10 6.55 -18.05
N GLY A 122 -10.73 6.99 -19.13
CA GLY A 122 -10.42 6.50 -20.48
C GLY A 122 -11.25 5.30 -20.92
N PHE A 123 -12.53 5.27 -20.56
CA PHE A 123 -13.49 4.24 -20.99
C PHE A 123 -14.70 4.87 -21.70
N PRO A 124 -15.42 4.11 -22.56
CA PRO A 124 -16.67 4.55 -23.16
C PRO A 124 -17.76 4.63 -22.09
N ALA A 125 -18.14 5.84 -21.69
CA ALA A 125 -19.07 6.06 -20.57
C ALA A 125 -20.50 5.59 -20.88
N GLU A 126 -20.86 5.57 -22.16
CA GLU A 126 -22.12 5.04 -22.68
C GLU A 126 -22.30 3.54 -22.43
N ASP A 127 -21.21 2.78 -22.33
CA ASP A 127 -21.24 1.34 -22.13
C ASP A 127 -21.21 0.96 -20.64
N LEU A 128 -21.00 1.92 -19.74
CA LEU A 128 -20.88 1.66 -18.31
C LEU A 128 -22.22 1.23 -17.70
N GLN A 129 -22.30 -0.03 -17.25
CA GLN A 129 -23.52 -0.59 -16.66
C GLN A 129 -23.67 -0.22 -15.18
N SER A 130 -22.56 -0.22 -14.45
CA SER A 130 -22.55 0.04 -13.02
C SER A 130 -21.21 0.66 -12.57
N SER A 131 -21.15 1.12 -11.31
CA SER A 131 -19.90 1.60 -10.70
C SER A 131 -18.99 0.47 -10.22
N ARG A 132 -19.41 -0.78 -10.45
CA ARG A 132 -18.71 -2.00 -10.05
C ARG A 132 -17.61 -2.36 -11.04
N MET A 133 -16.71 -3.20 -10.58
CA MET A 133 -15.49 -3.56 -11.28
C MET A 133 -15.32 -5.07 -11.24
N TYR A 134 -14.74 -5.63 -12.29
CA TYR A 134 -14.25 -7.01 -12.26
C TYR A 134 -12.81 -7.07 -11.79
N GLU A 135 -12.06 -5.96 -11.89
CA GLU A 135 -10.64 -5.96 -11.63
C GLU A 135 -10.13 -4.58 -11.26
N MET A 136 -9.16 -4.55 -10.35
CA MET A 136 -8.33 -3.39 -10.05
C MET A 136 -6.89 -3.86 -9.95
N ALA A 137 -6.00 -3.21 -10.69
CA ALA A 137 -4.58 -3.48 -10.69
C ALA A 137 -3.79 -2.26 -10.22
N ALA A 138 -2.69 -2.51 -9.52
CA ALA A 138 -1.73 -1.48 -9.13
C ALA A 138 -0.31 -1.90 -9.52
N TYR A 139 0.46 -0.92 -9.98
CA TYR A 139 1.81 -1.10 -10.50
C TYR A 139 2.84 -0.65 -9.48
N PHE A 140 3.71 -1.56 -9.04
CA PHE A 140 4.75 -1.28 -8.06
C PHE A 140 6.13 -1.33 -8.72
N PRO A 141 6.71 -0.18 -9.08
CA PRO A 141 8.01 -0.13 -9.74
C PRO A 141 9.13 -0.58 -8.78
N GLY A 142 10.18 -1.17 -9.34
CA GLY A 142 11.39 -1.54 -8.59
C GLY A 142 11.26 -2.80 -7.74
N LEU A 143 10.12 -3.50 -7.79
CA LEU A 143 9.89 -4.75 -7.03
C LEU A 143 10.11 -6.04 -7.85
N GLU A 144 10.54 -5.92 -9.11
CA GLU A 144 10.79 -7.06 -10.00
C GLU A 144 11.86 -8.00 -9.43
N HIS A 145 12.98 -7.46 -8.94
CA HIS A 145 14.06 -8.25 -8.33
C HIS A 145 13.66 -8.91 -6.99
N TRP A 146 12.66 -8.37 -6.30
CA TRP A 146 12.19 -8.92 -5.03
C TRP A 146 11.30 -10.14 -5.23
N SER A 147 10.52 -10.17 -6.31
CA SER A 147 9.55 -11.23 -6.61
C SER A 147 10.10 -12.32 -7.54
N ASN A 148 11.28 -12.11 -8.13
CA ASN A 148 11.80 -12.89 -9.27
C ASN A 148 10.86 -12.92 -10.48
N ILE A 149 9.91 -11.98 -10.55
CA ILE A 149 9.01 -11.80 -11.68
C ILE A 149 9.60 -10.66 -12.51
N THR A 150 10.39 -11.02 -13.51
CA THR A 150 11.12 -10.06 -14.36
C THR A 150 10.38 -9.85 -15.67
N GLY A 151 10.04 -8.60 -15.99
CA GLY A 151 9.37 -8.22 -17.23
C GLY A 151 10.34 -7.90 -18.37
N SER A 152 11.62 -7.68 -18.05
CA SER A 152 12.65 -7.34 -19.03
C SER A 152 14.01 -7.98 -18.77
N THR A 153 14.76 -8.20 -19.85
CA THR A 153 16.16 -8.64 -19.81
C THR A 153 17.00 -7.77 -20.73
N VAL A 154 18.16 -7.32 -20.25
CA VAL A 154 19.13 -6.53 -21.03
C VAL A 154 20.35 -7.39 -21.30
N GLU A 155 20.66 -7.59 -22.58
CA GLU A 155 21.90 -8.22 -23.02
C GLU A 155 22.76 -7.18 -23.77
N THR A 156 24.01 -7.01 -23.34
CA THR A 156 24.97 -6.13 -24.03
C THR A 156 26.00 -6.98 -24.75
N LYS A 157 26.00 -6.93 -26.09
CA LYS A 157 27.04 -7.59 -26.89
C LYS A 157 28.26 -6.70 -27.02
N HIS A 158 29.43 -7.31 -26.91
CA HIS A 158 30.71 -6.63 -26.95
C HIS A 158 31.55 -7.10 -28.15
N ASP A 159 32.39 -6.22 -28.68
CA ASP A 159 33.39 -6.58 -29.69
C ASP A 159 34.59 -7.33 -29.07
N THR A 160 35.55 -7.70 -29.91
CA THR A 160 36.80 -8.37 -29.50
C THR A 160 37.68 -7.53 -28.56
N PHE A 161 37.40 -6.24 -28.39
CA PHE A 161 38.09 -5.31 -27.50
C PHE A 161 37.24 -4.96 -26.26
N ASN A 162 36.18 -5.73 -25.99
CA ASN A 162 35.25 -5.50 -24.90
C ASN A 162 34.54 -4.14 -24.95
N ARG A 163 34.32 -3.59 -26.14
CA ARG A 163 33.52 -2.38 -26.34
C ARG A 163 32.07 -2.76 -26.61
N PRO A 164 31.07 -2.15 -25.94
CA PRO A 164 29.67 -2.44 -26.19
C PRO A 164 29.29 -2.04 -27.63
N THR A 165 28.68 -2.96 -28.36
CA THR A 165 28.30 -2.81 -29.77
C THR A 165 26.80 -2.91 -30.01
N GLU A 166 26.09 -3.66 -29.17
CA GLU A 166 24.65 -3.87 -29.28
C GLU A 166 24.06 -3.98 -27.87
N ILE A 167 22.90 -3.37 -27.65
CA ILE A 167 22.08 -3.57 -26.45
C ILE A 167 20.77 -4.18 -26.95
N ILE A 168 20.46 -5.39 -26.49
CA ILE A 168 19.21 -6.08 -26.78
C ILE A 168 18.37 -6.03 -25.51
N LEU A 169 17.29 -5.26 -25.57
CA LEU A 169 16.27 -5.25 -24.54
C LEU A 169 15.13 -6.16 -24.98
N THR A 170 14.91 -7.25 -24.26
CA THR A 170 13.74 -8.12 -24.45
C THR A 170 12.75 -7.86 -23.35
N ILE A 171 11.52 -7.51 -23.71
CA ILE A 171 10.41 -7.30 -22.78
C ILE A 171 9.40 -8.43 -23.01
N LYS A 172 9.02 -9.11 -21.95
CA LYS A 172 8.06 -10.21 -22.01
C LYS A 172 7.19 -10.18 -20.76
N ALA A 173 5.88 -10.34 -20.95
CA ALA A 173 4.98 -10.56 -19.84
C ALA A 173 5.38 -11.87 -19.11
N ALA A 174 5.66 -11.76 -17.82
CA ALA A 174 5.83 -12.91 -16.96
C ALA A 174 4.50 -13.67 -16.84
N PRO A 175 4.52 -15.00 -16.66
CA PRO A 175 3.31 -15.77 -16.40
C PRO A 175 2.60 -15.28 -15.14
N ASP A 176 1.28 -15.22 -15.18
CA ASP A 176 0.47 -14.82 -14.04
C ASP A 176 0.60 -15.84 -12.91
N GLN A 177 0.98 -15.38 -11.72
CA GLN A 177 0.87 -16.14 -10.49
C GLN A 177 -0.45 -15.81 -9.83
N VAL A 178 -1.31 -16.80 -9.66
CA VAL A 178 -2.68 -16.60 -9.19
C VAL A 178 -2.90 -17.33 -7.86
N THR A 179 -3.50 -16.65 -6.89
CA THR A 179 -4.02 -17.28 -5.67
C THR A 179 -5.47 -16.87 -5.45
N GLN A 180 -6.24 -17.77 -4.86
CA GLN A 180 -7.68 -17.59 -4.67
C GLN A 180 -8.01 -17.24 -3.22
N PHE A 181 -8.56 -16.04 -2.98
CA PHE A 181 -9.05 -15.61 -1.66
C PHE A 181 -10.37 -16.30 -1.30
N SER A 182 -11.30 -16.28 -2.24
CA SER A 182 -12.64 -16.85 -2.11
C SER A 182 -13.08 -17.47 -3.44
N ASP A 183 -14.22 -18.15 -3.45
CA ASP A 183 -14.74 -18.80 -4.65
C ASP A 183 -14.88 -17.86 -5.86
N SER A 184 -15.03 -16.54 -5.63
CA SER A 184 -15.23 -15.55 -6.68
C SER A 184 -14.13 -14.49 -6.78
N HIS A 185 -13.08 -14.53 -5.95
CA HIS A 185 -12.07 -13.46 -5.83
C HIS A 185 -10.65 -14.03 -5.80
N THR A 186 -9.82 -13.57 -6.73
CA THR A 186 -8.41 -13.94 -6.88
C THR A 186 -7.47 -12.73 -6.78
N ILE A 187 -6.23 -12.99 -6.38
CA ILE A 187 -5.10 -12.08 -6.59
C ILE A 187 -4.23 -12.65 -7.68
N GLU A 188 -3.82 -11.78 -8.57
CA GLU A 188 -2.91 -12.09 -9.65
C GLU A 188 -1.67 -11.21 -9.51
N VAL A 189 -0.51 -11.83 -9.65
CA VAL A 189 0.79 -11.16 -9.63
C VAL A 189 1.47 -11.45 -10.95
N SER A 190 1.78 -10.39 -11.69
CA SER A 190 2.36 -10.48 -13.03
C SER A 190 3.25 -9.27 -13.28
N THR A 191 3.68 -9.08 -14.53
CA THR A 191 4.40 -7.88 -14.96
C THR A 191 3.52 -7.06 -15.89
N HIS A 192 3.44 -5.76 -15.63
CA HIS A 192 2.98 -4.83 -16.64
C HIS A 192 4.17 -4.37 -17.48
N PHE A 193 3.95 -3.95 -18.73
CA PHE A 193 4.95 -3.20 -19.46
C PHE A 193 4.35 -2.11 -20.33
N GLU A 194 5.06 -0.99 -20.41
CA GLU A 194 4.78 0.13 -21.29
C GLU A 194 6.08 0.62 -21.91
N VAL A 195 6.03 0.98 -23.20
CA VAL A 195 7.14 1.61 -23.92
C VAL A 195 6.67 2.98 -24.37
N SER A 196 7.35 4.03 -23.93
CA SER A 196 7.01 5.42 -24.25
C SER A 196 8.24 6.15 -24.82
N GLY A 197 8.02 7.34 -25.38
CA GLY A 197 9.08 8.15 -25.99
C GLY A 197 9.33 7.87 -27.47
N PRO A 198 10.11 8.75 -28.14
CA PRO A 198 10.48 8.58 -29.54
C PRO A 198 11.47 7.41 -29.70
N SER A 199 11.65 6.93 -30.93
CA SER A 199 12.51 5.76 -31.22
C SER A 199 13.98 5.90 -30.77
N ASP A 200 14.45 7.13 -30.58
CA ASP A 200 15.81 7.48 -30.17
C ASP A 200 15.93 7.78 -28.65
N ASP A 201 14.82 7.86 -27.91
CA ASP A 201 14.77 8.04 -26.45
C ASP A 201 13.61 7.24 -25.85
N GLN A 202 13.61 5.93 -26.11
CA GLN A 202 12.58 5.03 -25.59
C GLN A 202 12.79 4.79 -24.10
N GLN A 203 11.72 5.00 -23.33
CA GLN A 203 11.64 4.65 -21.93
C GLN A 203 10.80 3.39 -21.77
N VAL A 204 11.30 2.45 -20.98
CA VAL A 204 10.65 1.17 -20.72
C VAL A 204 10.28 1.09 -19.26
N PHE A 205 8.99 0.83 -19.02
CA PHE A 205 8.41 0.72 -17.69
C PHE A 205 7.86 -0.69 -17.51
N THR A 206 8.44 -1.49 -16.60
CA THR A 206 8.11 -2.93 -16.43
C THR A 206 7.69 -3.33 -15.01
N PRO A 207 6.85 -2.55 -14.30
CA PRO A 207 6.63 -2.74 -12.87
C PRO A 207 5.99 -4.10 -12.53
N LEU A 208 6.11 -4.50 -11.26
CA LEU A 208 5.32 -5.58 -10.71
C LEU A 208 3.85 -5.16 -10.71
N SER A 209 2.99 -5.93 -11.36
CA SER A 209 1.54 -5.72 -11.36
C SER A 209 0.90 -6.63 -10.33
N ILE A 210 0.08 -6.05 -9.47
CA ILE A 210 -0.76 -6.80 -8.52
C ILE A 210 -2.21 -6.46 -8.80
N SER A 211 -2.98 -7.46 -9.18
CA SER A 211 -4.38 -7.33 -9.55
C SER A 211 -5.27 -8.05 -8.55
N SER A 212 -6.40 -7.42 -8.23
CA SER A 212 -7.52 -8.01 -7.51
C SER A 212 -8.62 -8.27 -8.51
N VAL A 213 -8.94 -9.55 -8.77
CA VAL A 213 -9.84 -9.97 -9.85
C VAL A 213 -11.04 -10.72 -9.28
N THR A 214 -12.23 -10.43 -9.80
CA THR A 214 -13.47 -11.11 -9.43
C THR A 214 -14.18 -11.72 -10.64
N ARG A 215 -14.92 -12.80 -10.42
CA ARG A 215 -15.74 -13.46 -11.47
C ARG A 215 -16.96 -12.64 -11.88
N GLU A 216 -17.53 -11.90 -10.94
CA GLU A 216 -18.69 -11.02 -11.12
C GLU A 216 -18.32 -9.58 -10.70
N PRO A 217 -19.04 -8.55 -11.20
CA PRO A 217 -18.80 -7.17 -10.81
C PRO A 217 -18.94 -6.98 -9.30
N ALA A 218 -17.85 -6.57 -8.65
CA ALA A 218 -17.78 -6.30 -7.22
C ALA A 218 -17.57 -4.81 -6.93
N ASP A 219 -17.78 -4.43 -5.67
CA ASP A 219 -17.57 -3.06 -5.23
C ASP A 219 -16.07 -2.72 -5.28
N TRP A 220 -15.73 -1.52 -5.76
CA TRP A 220 -14.36 -1.01 -5.77
C TRP A 220 -13.68 -1.08 -4.39
N ARG A 221 -14.46 -1.04 -3.29
CA ARG A 221 -13.97 -1.14 -1.91
C ARG A 221 -13.27 -2.47 -1.66
N ASP A 222 -13.81 -3.57 -2.18
CA ASP A 222 -13.26 -4.91 -1.98
C ASP A 222 -11.91 -5.05 -2.69
N HIS A 223 -11.83 -4.54 -3.92
CA HIS A 223 -10.58 -4.51 -4.68
C HIS A 223 -9.53 -3.59 -4.05
N LEU A 224 -9.92 -2.37 -3.67
CA LEU A 224 -8.99 -1.42 -3.06
C LEU A 224 -8.47 -1.93 -1.71
N LEU A 225 -9.32 -2.58 -0.92
CA LEU A 225 -8.94 -3.16 0.37
C LEU A 225 -7.91 -4.29 0.19
N ALA A 226 -8.11 -5.16 -0.81
CA ALA A 226 -7.14 -6.19 -1.16
C ALA A 226 -5.77 -5.60 -1.53
N LEU A 227 -5.73 -4.65 -2.45
CA LEU A 227 -4.49 -4.00 -2.87
C LEU A 227 -3.82 -3.22 -1.74
N THR A 228 -4.60 -2.53 -0.91
CA THR A 228 -4.07 -1.77 0.25
C THR A 228 -3.40 -2.71 1.26
N ARG A 229 -3.99 -3.88 1.54
CA ARG A 229 -3.41 -4.88 2.45
C ARG A 229 -2.13 -5.50 1.89
N ILE A 230 -2.07 -5.76 0.59
CA ILE A 230 -0.85 -6.27 -0.05
C ILE A 230 0.23 -5.16 -0.04
N GLN A 231 -0.11 -3.92 -0.36
CA GLN A 231 0.81 -2.79 -0.25
C GLN A 231 1.33 -2.61 1.19
N ASP A 232 0.52 -2.88 2.21
CA ASP A 232 0.96 -2.89 3.60
C ASP A 232 2.04 -3.93 3.86
N LEU A 233 1.90 -5.15 3.32
CA LEU A 233 2.93 -6.18 3.39
C LEU A 233 4.20 -5.74 2.68
N LEU A 234 4.08 -5.22 1.45
CA LEU A 234 5.22 -4.67 0.71
C LEU A 234 5.93 -3.60 1.54
N SER A 235 5.16 -2.73 2.20
CA SER A 235 5.73 -1.65 3.00
C SER A 235 6.46 -2.16 4.24
N LEU A 236 6.02 -3.28 4.83
CA LEU A 236 6.73 -3.96 5.91
C LEU A 236 8.02 -4.63 5.42
N CYS A 237 7.99 -5.29 4.26
CA CYS A 237 9.16 -5.94 3.69
C CYS A 237 10.27 -4.95 3.31
N TRP A 238 9.93 -3.69 3.04
CA TRP A 238 10.87 -2.65 2.63
C TRP A 238 11.11 -1.55 3.69
N ASP A 239 10.50 -1.66 4.87
CA ASP A 239 10.45 -0.61 5.90
C ASP A 239 10.25 0.80 5.30
N GLY A 240 9.22 0.94 4.48
CA GLY A 240 8.92 2.17 3.77
C GLY A 240 7.66 2.02 2.92
N PHE A 241 6.97 3.12 2.63
CA PHE A 241 5.75 3.08 1.85
C PHE A 241 6.05 2.62 0.41
N ALA A 242 5.51 1.46 0.04
CA ALA A 242 5.63 0.89 -1.31
C ALA A 242 4.62 1.54 -2.26
N ARG A 243 4.94 2.75 -2.73
CA ARG A 243 4.06 3.54 -3.60
C ARG A 243 3.79 2.84 -4.94
N ALA A 244 2.53 2.78 -5.35
CA ALA A 244 2.17 2.38 -6.71
C ALA A 244 2.30 3.57 -7.67
N ASP A 245 2.75 3.33 -8.90
CA ASP A 245 2.99 4.36 -9.92
C ASP A 245 2.00 4.25 -11.09
N GLY A 246 0.76 3.91 -10.77
CA GLY A 246 -0.31 3.70 -11.74
C GLY A 246 -1.04 2.38 -11.55
N GLY A 247 -1.96 2.12 -12.46
CA GLY A 247 -2.80 0.93 -12.44
C GLY A 247 -3.93 1.02 -13.45
N TYR A 248 -4.80 0.02 -13.46
CA TYR A 248 -6.02 0.04 -14.25
C TYR A 248 -7.19 -0.58 -13.49
N VAL A 249 -8.38 -0.38 -14.00
CA VAL A 249 -9.58 -1.10 -13.60
C VAL A 249 -10.30 -1.66 -14.82
N ARG A 250 -10.87 -2.85 -14.65
CA ARG A 250 -11.80 -3.43 -15.61
C ARG A 250 -13.21 -3.18 -15.12
N LEU A 251 -13.86 -2.18 -15.70
CA LEU A 251 -15.20 -1.76 -15.33
C LEU A 251 -16.26 -2.73 -15.86
N ASP A 252 -17.45 -2.66 -15.27
CA ASP A 252 -18.63 -3.39 -15.73
C ASP A 252 -19.25 -2.68 -16.96
N LEU A 253 -18.83 -3.12 -18.15
CA LEU A 253 -19.23 -2.53 -19.45
C LEU A 253 -20.16 -3.47 -20.23
N HIS A 254 -21.06 -2.89 -21.04
CA HIS A 254 -21.97 -3.63 -21.92
C HIS A 254 -21.26 -4.33 -23.07
N ASP A 255 -20.28 -3.67 -23.69
CA ASP A 255 -19.43 -4.25 -24.72
C ASP A 255 -17.96 -4.19 -24.29
N PRO A 256 -17.49 -5.13 -23.44
CA PRO A 256 -16.12 -5.11 -22.94
C PRO A 256 -15.13 -5.53 -24.03
N HIS A 257 -14.27 -4.60 -24.44
CA HIS A 257 -13.12 -4.92 -25.29
C HIS A 257 -11.90 -5.27 -24.41
N PRO A 258 -11.01 -6.20 -24.82
CA PRO A 258 -9.78 -6.53 -24.07
C PRO A 258 -8.85 -5.33 -23.81
N THR A 259 -9.03 -4.24 -24.55
CA THR A 259 -8.29 -2.98 -24.43
C THR A 259 -9.05 -1.88 -23.69
N SER A 260 -10.29 -2.15 -23.23
CA SER A 260 -11.16 -1.17 -22.56
C SER A 260 -10.83 -0.96 -21.08
N ASN A 261 -9.62 -1.29 -20.66
CA ASN A 261 -9.19 -1.09 -19.27
C ASN A 261 -9.04 0.41 -19.01
N ALA A 262 -9.80 0.93 -18.04
CA ALA A 262 -9.69 2.32 -17.63
C ALA A 262 -8.44 2.50 -16.77
N LYS A 263 -7.72 3.60 -16.97
CA LYS A 263 -6.55 3.96 -16.17
C LYS A 263 -6.99 4.34 -14.76
N LEU A 264 -6.30 3.84 -13.75
CA LEU A 264 -6.62 4.05 -12.35
C LEU A 264 -5.71 5.11 -11.73
N TRP A 265 -6.29 6.02 -10.96
CA TRP A 265 -5.56 6.78 -9.94
C TRP A 265 -6.21 6.60 -8.58
N SER A 266 -5.40 6.41 -7.54
CA SER A 266 -5.87 6.28 -6.15
C SER A 266 -4.92 6.96 -5.17
N GLU A 267 -5.43 7.90 -4.37
CA GLU A 267 -4.71 8.56 -3.28
C GLU A 267 -4.05 7.52 -2.35
N ARG A 268 -4.77 6.46 -2.00
CA ARG A 268 -4.31 5.49 -0.99
C ARG A 268 -3.15 4.61 -1.48
N LEU A 269 -3.07 4.37 -2.78
CA LEU A 269 -2.06 3.51 -3.37
C LEU A 269 -0.88 4.32 -3.93
N MET A 270 -1.16 5.50 -4.49
CA MET A 270 -0.24 6.22 -5.37
C MET A 270 0.29 7.53 -4.78
N GLU A 271 -0.37 8.11 -3.78
CA GLU A 271 0.12 9.34 -3.14
C GLU A 271 0.99 9.01 -1.92
N MET A 272 2.16 9.65 -1.82
CA MET A 272 3.01 9.52 -0.65
C MET A 272 2.31 10.14 0.57
N PRO A 273 2.10 9.37 1.65
CA PRO A 273 1.60 9.94 2.89
C PRO A 273 2.60 10.95 3.47
N VAL A 274 2.08 12.01 4.08
CA VAL A 274 2.92 13.03 4.73
C VAL A 274 3.83 12.38 5.76
N ALA A 275 5.13 12.69 5.73
CA ALA A 275 6.14 12.15 6.65
C ALA A 275 6.35 10.62 6.62
N ALA A 276 5.79 9.89 5.65
CA ALA A 276 6.14 8.49 5.45
C ALA A 276 7.52 8.40 4.76
N LYS A 277 8.37 7.48 5.25
CA LYS A 277 9.60 7.08 4.56
C LYS A 277 9.20 6.33 3.27
N GLN A 278 9.74 6.74 2.13
CA GLN A 278 9.60 5.98 0.89
C GLN A 278 10.38 4.66 1.04
N ALA A 279 9.84 3.56 0.49
CA ALA A 279 10.63 2.35 0.32
C ALA A 279 11.95 2.68 -0.41
N GLY A 280 13.04 1.99 -0.04
CA GLY A 280 14.35 2.23 -0.63
C GLY A 280 14.33 2.09 -2.16
N PRO A 281 15.34 2.65 -2.86
CA PRO A 281 15.44 2.52 -4.32
C PRO A 281 15.47 1.04 -4.73
N SER A 282 15.11 0.73 -5.98
CA SER A 282 15.07 -0.65 -6.54
C SER A 282 16.39 -1.44 -6.43
N THR A 283 17.49 -0.77 -6.08
CA THR A 283 18.81 -1.35 -5.81
C THR A 283 19.04 -1.74 -4.35
N SER A 284 18.11 -1.42 -3.44
CA SER A 284 18.17 -1.79 -2.03
C SER A 284 17.55 -3.16 -1.79
N PHE A 285 18.09 -3.90 -0.83
CA PHE A 285 17.61 -5.24 -0.51
C PHE A 285 16.42 -5.16 0.45
N PRO A 286 15.29 -5.82 0.16
CA PRO A 286 14.18 -5.90 1.08
C PRO A 286 14.57 -6.70 2.33
N GLN A 287 13.97 -6.35 3.47
CA GLN A 287 14.17 -7.05 4.73
C GLN A 287 13.67 -8.50 4.69
N VAL A 288 12.66 -8.78 3.86
CA VAL A 288 12.09 -10.13 3.64
C VAL A 288 11.78 -10.33 2.16
N ARG A 289 12.23 -11.45 1.58
CA ARG A 289 12.03 -11.76 0.15
C ARG A 289 10.68 -12.42 -0.13
N TYR A 290 10.21 -12.31 -1.37
CA TYR A 290 8.93 -12.87 -1.80
C TYR A 290 8.85 -14.39 -1.62
N GLU A 291 9.94 -15.09 -1.93
CA GLU A 291 10.04 -16.55 -1.79
C GLU A 291 9.95 -16.96 -0.32
N THR A 292 10.54 -16.16 0.57
CA THR A 292 10.51 -16.37 2.03
C THR A 292 9.09 -16.21 2.59
N LEU A 293 8.20 -15.48 1.91
CA LEU A 293 6.79 -15.39 2.30
C LEU A 293 5.94 -16.55 1.75
N GLY A 294 6.53 -17.43 0.94
CA GLY A 294 5.81 -18.47 0.21
C GLY A 294 5.12 -17.98 -1.06
N GLY A 295 5.67 -16.94 -1.70
CA GLY A 295 5.20 -16.43 -2.99
C GLY A 295 3.78 -15.86 -2.95
N VAL A 296 3.02 -16.09 -4.02
CA VAL A 296 1.65 -15.54 -4.18
C VAL A 296 0.70 -16.02 -3.08
N ASP A 297 0.86 -17.26 -2.61
CA ASP A 297 0.06 -17.79 -1.50
C ASP A 297 0.38 -17.10 -0.15
N GLY A 298 1.58 -16.53 -0.02
CA GLY A 298 1.92 -15.63 1.08
C GLY A 298 1.03 -14.39 1.11
N PHE A 299 0.65 -13.84 -0.04
CA PHE A 299 -0.27 -12.69 -0.10
C PHE A 299 -1.66 -13.05 0.39
N LYS A 300 -2.13 -14.26 0.09
CA LYS A 300 -3.38 -14.78 0.65
C LYS A 300 -3.33 -14.88 2.16
N ARG A 301 -2.31 -15.56 2.71
CA ARG A 301 -2.20 -15.73 4.17
C ARG A 301 -2.05 -14.39 4.88
N TRP A 302 -1.30 -13.44 4.31
CA TRP A 302 -1.22 -12.09 4.84
C TRP A 302 -2.56 -11.35 4.78
N TYR A 303 -3.25 -11.40 3.65
CA TYR A 303 -4.57 -10.79 3.50
C TYR A 303 -5.54 -11.32 4.56
N ASP A 304 -5.55 -12.63 4.79
CA ASP A 304 -6.39 -13.27 5.81
C ASP A 304 -6.05 -12.74 7.21
N ILE A 305 -4.77 -12.72 7.58
CA ILE A 305 -4.30 -12.17 8.87
C ILE A 305 -4.68 -10.69 9.01
N ALA A 306 -4.46 -9.87 7.98
CA ALA A 306 -4.81 -8.45 7.99
C ALA A 306 -6.33 -8.20 8.06
N SER A 307 -7.13 -9.17 7.61
CA SER A 307 -8.60 -9.14 7.68
C SER A 307 -9.13 -9.50 9.06
N THR A 308 -8.63 -10.59 9.63
CA THR A 308 -9.15 -11.18 10.87
C THR A 308 -8.49 -10.60 12.12
N HIS A 309 -7.24 -10.11 12.01
CA HIS A 309 -6.41 -9.65 13.11
C HIS A 309 -5.91 -8.20 12.94
N PRO A 310 -6.78 -7.21 12.62
CA PRO A 310 -6.34 -5.83 12.43
C PRO A 310 -5.70 -5.22 13.68
N ARG A 311 -6.03 -5.72 14.89
CA ARG A 311 -5.41 -5.28 16.15
C ARG A 311 -3.93 -5.67 16.29
N ALA A 312 -3.48 -6.71 15.57
CA ALA A 312 -2.07 -7.07 15.48
C ALA A 312 -1.37 -6.31 14.33
N VAL A 313 -2.05 -6.17 13.19
CA VAL A 313 -1.47 -5.63 11.95
C VAL A 313 -1.37 -4.10 11.93
N VAL A 314 -2.44 -3.38 12.29
CA VAL A 314 -2.50 -1.91 12.13
C VAL A 314 -1.38 -1.16 12.86
N PRO A 315 -0.96 -1.54 14.08
CA PRO A 315 0.16 -0.88 14.75
C PRO A 315 1.50 -0.99 13.99
N LEU A 316 1.65 -2.03 13.16
CA LEU A 316 2.81 -2.18 12.27
C LEU A 316 2.65 -1.34 11.01
N THR A 317 1.53 -1.46 10.30
CA THR A 317 1.38 -0.90 8.94
C THR A 317 1.03 0.59 8.94
N SER A 318 0.33 1.09 9.96
CA SER A 318 -0.10 2.49 10.02
C SER A 318 1.04 3.51 10.00
N ARG A 319 2.25 3.15 10.43
CA ARG A 319 3.43 4.04 10.36
C ARG A 319 3.77 4.43 8.93
N HIS A 320 3.43 3.58 7.96
CA HIS A 320 3.69 3.81 6.54
C HIS A 320 2.56 4.58 5.86
N ARG A 321 1.39 4.73 6.51
CA ARG A 321 0.19 5.36 5.91
C ARG A 321 -0.24 6.67 6.54
N VAL A 322 0.10 6.88 7.81
CA VAL A 322 -0.33 8.06 8.55
C VAL A 322 0.92 8.74 9.10
N ALA A 323 1.04 10.04 8.83
CA ALA A 323 2.03 10.91 9.44
C ALA A 323 1.93 10.79 10.96
N ARG A 324 2.75 9.93 11.57
CA ARG A 324 2.79 9.80 13.03
C ARG A 324 4.02 10.54 13.53
N PHE A 325 3.80 11.81 13.88
CA PHE A 325 4.49 12.44 15.01
C PHE A 325 4.03 11.85 16.35
N ALA A 326 3.63 10.56 16.39
CA ALA A 326 3.23 9.93 17.62
C ALA A 326 4.48 9.80 18.50
N ALA A 327 4.44 10.42 19.69
CA ALA A 327 5.48 10.29 20.69
C ALA A 327 5.79 8.80 20.91
N GLY A 328 7.07 8.44 21.04
CA GLY A 328 7.50 7.03 21.17
C GLY A 328 6.72 6.25 22.22
N GLN A 329 6.27 6.92 23.28
CA GLN A 329 5.42 6.37 24.34
C GLN A 329 4.07 5.82 23.83
N SER A 330 3.35 6.54 22.96
CA SER A 330 2.08 6.06 22.38
C SER A 330 2.31 4.86 21.48
N ASN A 331 3.41 4.86 20.72
CA ASN A 331 3.77 3.71 19.88
C ASN A 331 4.12 2.48 20.74
N LEU A 332 4.75 2.67 21.91
CA LEU A 332 5.04 1.58 22.84
C LEU A 332 3.75 0.94 23.38
N LEU A 333 2.78 1.77 23.77
CA LEU A 333 1.48 1.29 24.23
C LEU A 333 0.74 0.52 23.13
N ASP A 334 0.71 1.05 21.91
CA ASP A 334 0.05 0.42 20.76
C ASP A 334 0.68 -0.95 20.42
N ILE A 335 2.02 -1.02 20.34
CA ILE A 335 2.71 -2.27 19.97
C ILE A 335 2.62 -3.34 21.06
N CYS A 336 2.71 -2.96 22.34
CA CYS A 336 2.55 -3.90 23.45
C CYS A 336 1.11 -4.43 23.54
N ALA A 337 0.11 -3.58 23.28
CA ALA A 337 -1.27 -4.01 23.19
C ALA A 337 -1.49 -5.01 22.04
N ALA A 338 -0.85 -4.79 20.89
CA ALA A 338 -0.88 -5.70 19.74
C ALA A 338 -0.26 -7.07 20.06
N ILE A 339 0.92 -7.09 20.69
CA ILE A 339 1.58 -8.32 21.16
C ILE A 339 0.67 -9.05 22.17
N ALA A 340 0.10 -8.34 23.15
CA ALA A 340 -0.80 -8.92 24.12
C ALA A 340 -2.05 -9.53 23.45
N TYR A 341 -2.63 -8.83 22.46
CA TYR A 341 -3.74 -9.33 21.67
C TYR A 341 -3.37 -10.63 20.95
N TRP A 342 -2.25 -10.65 20.23
CA TRP A 342 -1.81 -11.80 19.42
C TRP A 342 -1.60 -13.05 20.28
N VAL A 343 -0.89 -12.91 21.40
CA VAL A 343 -0.66 -14.00 22.35
C VAL A 343 -1.98 -14.46 22.99
N ASN A 344 -2.87 -13.54 23.36
CA ASN A 344 -4.14 -13.90 23.99
C ASN A 344 -5.12 -14.58 23.03
N PHE A 345 -5.10 -14.20 21.75
CA PHE A 345 -5.87 -14.87 20.71
C PHE A 345 -5.43 -16.33 20.58
N HIS A 346 -4.15 -16.58 20.34
CA HIS A 346 -3.62 -17.95 20.21
C HIS A 346 -3.74 -18.78 21.48
N LYS A 347 -3.69 -18.14 22.66
CA LYS A 347 -3.98 -18.82 23.92
C LYS A 347 -5.43 -19.32 23.97
N LYS A 348 -6.40 -18.53 23.48
CA LYS A 348 -7.82 -18.94 23.42
C LYS A 348 -8.05 -20.07 22.42
N GLU A 349 -7.32 -20.05 21.32
CA GLU A 349 -7.29 -21.11 20.31
C GLU A 349 -6.44 -22.34 20.76
N ASN A 350 -5.98 -22.38 22.01
CA ASN A 350 -5.23 -23.49 22.61
C ASN A 350 -3.89 -23.83 21.91
N HIS A 351 -3.24 -22.85 21.27
CA HIS A 351 -1.90 -23.05 20.74
C HIS A 351 -0.88 -23.17 21.88
N GLY A 352 -0.12 -24.26 21.89
CA GLY A 352 0.84 -24.57 22.97
C GLY A 352 1.88 -23.48 23.20
N TRP A 353 2.36 -22.82 22.13
CA TRP A 353 3.38 -21.77 22.22
C TRP A 353 2.91 -20.54 23.01
N ALA A 354 1.61 -20.24 23.00
CA ALA A 354 1.00 -19.07 23.65
C ALA A 354 0.77 -19.26 25.16
N THR A 355 1.08 -20.45 25.69
CA THR A 355 0.97 -20.76 27.12
C THR A 355 2.20 -20.29 27.89
N ARG A 356 1.99 -19.84 29.13
CA ARG A 356 3.07 -19.44 30.04
C ARG A 356 3.90 -20.66 30.44
N SER A 357 5.22 -20.57 30.32
CA SER A 357 6.15 -21.53 30.95
C SER A 357 6.45 -21.18 32.40
N SER A 358 6.45 -19.89 32.73
CA SER A 358 6.78 -19.36 34.06
C SER A 358 5.74 -18.33 34.51
N LYS A 359 5.64 -18.14 35.84
CA LYS A 359 4.82 -17.08 36.43
C LYS A 359 5.31 -15.68 36.04
N SER A 360 6.61 -15.53 35.73
CA SER A 360 7.23 -14.26 35.32
C SER A 360 7.09 -13.95 33.83
N ASP A 361 6.43 -14.80 33.05
CA ASP A 361 6.35 -14.62 31.60
C ASP A 361 5.42 -13.46 31.23
N THR A 362 6.04 -12.41 30.67
CA THR A 362 5.38 -11.30 29.99
C THR A 362 4.85 -11.78 28.63
N LYS A 363 3.91 -11.05 28.02
CA LYS A 363 3.38 -11.45 26.70
C LYS A 363 4.45 -11.33 25.61
N SER A 364 5.30 -10.32 25.70
CA SER A 364 6.48 -10.19 24.83
C SER A 364 7.45 -11.36 24.99
N GLY A 365 7.69 -11.85 26.21
CA GLY A 365 8.54 -13.02 26.44
C GLY A 365 7.98 -14.31 25.85
N ILE A 366 6.67 -14.52 25.96
CA ILE A 366 5.98 -15.66 25.34
C ILE A 366 6.14 -15.61 23.82
N LEU A 367 5.94 -14.43 23.21
CA LEU A 367 6.06 -14.24 21.77
C LEU A 367 7.52 -14.38 21.29
N ALA A 368 8.49 -13.82 22.01
CA ALA A 368 9.91 -13.94 21.69
C ALA A 368 10.38 -15.39 21.66
N ARG A 369 9.93 -16.21 22.61
CA ARG A 369 10.21 -17.65 22.63
C ARG A 369 9.56 -18.38 21.44
N HIS A 370 8.37 -17.95 21.01
CA HIS A 370 7.70 -18.54 19.84
C HIS A 370 8.42 -18.19 18.53
N VAL A 371 8.86 -16.94 18.38
CA VAL A 371 9.63 -16.47 17.23
C VAL A 371 11.01 -17.14 17.16
N GLY A 372 11.60 -17.47 18.32
CA GLY A 372 12.72 -18.39 18.42
C GLY A 372 14.11 -17.74 18.42
N GLN A 373 15.13 -18.55 18.13
CA GLN A 373 16.54 -18.23 18.39
C GLN A 373 17.07 -17.03 17.57
N HIS A 374 16.54 -16.79 16.37
CA HIS A 374 16.97 -15.65 15.56
C HIS A 374 16.66 -14.31 16.25
N PHE A 375 15.48 -14.18 16.85
CA PHE A 375 15.15 -12.98 17.62
C PHE A 375 15.92 -12.91 18.94
N GLU A 376 16.14 -14.03 19.61
CA GLU A 376 16.98 -14.07 20.81
C GLU A 376 18.41 -13.60 20.52
N SER A 377 19.01 -14.04 19.41
CA SER A 377 20.33 -13.59 18.96
C SER A 377 20.34 -12.10 18.63
N PHE A 378 19.24 -11.59 18.08
CA PHE A 378 19.07 -10.17 17.76
C PHE A 378 19.08 -9.29 19.02
N VAL A 379 18.32 -9.63 20.07
CA VAL A 379 18.26 -8.84 21.32
C VAL A 379 19.28 -9.26 22.39
N GLY A 380 19.97 -10.39 22.21
CA GLY A 380 20.92 -10.96 23.16
C GLY A 380 20.25 -11.78 24.27
N ASP A 381 19.47 -11.13 25.13
CA ASP A 381 18.74 -11.79 26.24
C ASP A 381 17.25 -11.45 26.16
N SER A 382 16.49 -12.33 25.50
CA SER A 382 15.05 -12.16 25.27
C SER A 382 14.25 -12.04 26.56
N ALA A 383 14.70 -12.68 27.65
CA ALA A 383 14.02 -12.63 28.94
C ALA A 383 14.22 -11.27 29.63
N LYS A 384 15.44 -10.71 29.62
CA LYS A 384 15.70 -9.35 30.14
C LYS A 384 15.02 -8.29 29.29
N TRP A 385 15.16 -8.38 27.96
CA TRP A 385 14.50 -7.49 27.02
C TRP A 385 12.98 -7.45 27.26
N SER A 386 12.35 -8.63 27.35
CA SER A 386 10.90 -8.72 27.49
C SER A 386 10.38 -8.18 28.82
N ARG A 387 11.16 -8.28 29.91
CA ARG A 387 10.85 -7.64 31.20
C ARG A 387 10.98 -6.13 31.11
N LEU A 388 12.11 -5.64 30.60
CA LEU A 388 12.33 -4.19 30.42
C LEU A 388 11.22 -3.55 29.60
N LEU A 389 10.85 -4.16 28.47
CA LEU A 389 9.74 -3.71 27.64
C LEU A 389 8.42 -3.64 28.41
N TRP A 390 8.09 -4.69 29.17
CA TRP A 390 6.83 -4.78 29.88
C TRP A 390 6.77 -3.85 31.09
N ASP A 391 7.88 -3.67 31.79
CA ASP A 391 8.02 -2.71 32.89
C ASP A 391 7.78 -1.29 32.39
N ARG A 392 8.39 -0.89 31.25
CA ARG A 392 8.14 0.42 30.62
C ARG A 392 6.71 0.59 30.15
N TYR A 393 6.10 -0.46 29.61
CA TYR A 393 4.69 -0.46 29.22
C TYR A 393 3.78 -0.23 30.43
N ASP A 394 3.99 -0.96 31.53
CA ASP A 394 3.18 -0.83 32.75
C ASP A 394 3.40 0.53 33.43
N GLU A 395 4.64 1.04 33.46
CA GLU A 395 4.97 2.38 33.95
C GLU A 395 4.24 3.47 33.16
N LEU A 396 4.30 3.46 31.82
CA LEU A 396 3.58 4.44 31.00
C LEU A 396 2.05 4.37 31.18
N ARG A 397 1.52 3.18 31.49
CA ARG A 397 0.07 3.00 31.70
C ARG A 397 -0.39 3.51 33.06
N HIS A 398 0.46 3.47 34.08
CA HIS A 398 0.07 3.70 35.47
C HIS A 398 0.70 4.95 36.12
N ASP A 399 1.82 5.43 35.61
CA ASP A 399 2.52 6.61 36.13
C ASP A 399 2.89 7.57 34.98
N PRO A 400 1.95 8.45 34.57
CA PRO A 400 2.20 9.41 33.49
C PRO A 400 3.18 10.53 33.87
N THR A 401 3.59 10.61 35.14
CA THR A 401 4.53 11.64 35.62
C THR A 401 5.98 11.23 35.48
N LYS A 402 6.24 9.93 35.31
CA LYS A 402 7.58 9.38 35.15
C LYS A 402 8.15 9.79 33.79
N GLN A 403 9.32 10.42 33.82
CA GLN A 403 10.08 10.71 32.61
C GLN A 403 10.88 9.48 32.19
N HIS A 404 10.82 9.16 30.91
CA HIS A 404 11.57 8.07 30.31
C HIS A 404 12.56 8.64 29.30
N ASP A 405 13.69 7.96 29.14
CA ASP A 405 14.61 8.26 28.05
C ASP A 405 13.93 7.97 26.71
N SER A 406 13.82 8.99 25.86
CA SER A 406 13.23 8.88 24.53
C SER A 406 14.00 7.90 23.64
N ARG A 407 15.32 7.76 23.83
CA ARG A 407 16.14 6.80 23.07
C ARG A 407 15.78 5.36 23.45
N GLU A 408 15.78 5.06 24.75
CA GLU A 408 15.38 3.75 25.28
C GLU A 408 13.98 3.35 24.80
N ILE A 409 12.99 4.25 24.93
CA ILE A 409 11.62 4.00 24.46
C ILE A 409 11.60 3.75 22.95
N GLY A 410 12.35 4.54 22.16
CA GLY A 410 12.47 4.34 20.72
C GLY A 410 13.00 2.96 20.35
N LEU A 411 14.08 2.52 20.99
CA LEU A 411 14.69 1.21 20.76
C LEU A 411 13.76 0.06 21.17
N LEU A 412 13.04 0.20 22.29
CA LEU A 412 12.05 -0.78 22.73
C LEU A 412 10.87 -0.88 21.77
N VAL A 413 10.40 0.25 21.23
CA VAL A 413 9.35 0.26 20.20
C VAL A 413 9.81 -0.48 18.95
N GLU A 414 10.98 -0.13 18.41
CA GLU A 414 11.44 -0.72 17.14
C GLU A 414 11.76 -2.22 17.30
N SER A 415 12.41 -2.63 18.39
CA SER A 415 12.66 -4.06 18.67
C SER A 415 11.35 -4.85 18.89
N ALA A 416 10.33 -4.26 19.54
CA ALA A 416 9.02 -4.89 19.70
C ALA A 416 8.24 -4.97 18.37
N ARG A 417 8.40 -3.98 17.47
CA ARG A 417 7.87 -4.04 16.11
C ARG A 417 8.51 -5.20 15.34
N ILE A 418 9.83 -5.33 15.37
CA ILE A 418 10.55 -6.43 14.73
C ILE A 418 10.03 -7.78 15.24
N LEU A 419 9.83 -7.93 16.55
CA LEU A 419 9.26 -9.16 17.12
C LEU A 419 7.87 -9.47 16.57
N LEU A 420 6.97 -8.49 16.55
CA LEU A 420 5.60 -8.71 16.10
C LEU A 420 5.53 -8.93 14.58
N THR A 421 6.30 -8.19 13.80
CA THR A 421 6.45 -8.41 12.35
C THR A 421 6.96 -9.82 12.08
N ALA A 422 8.02 -10.25 12.76
CA ALA A 422 8.57 -11.60 12.65
C ALA A 422 7.51 -12.67 12.93
N ALA A 423 6.75 -12.54 14.03
CA ALA A 423 5.69 -13.48 14.38
C ALA A 423 4.59 -13.56 13.31
N LEU A 424 4.14 -12.43 12.77
CA LEU A 424 3.11 -12.41 11.74
C LEU A 424 3.63 -12.96 10.41
N LEU A 425 4.86 -12.64 10.02
CA LEU A 425 5.45 -13.15 8.79
C LEU A 425 5.80 -14.64 8.88
N ASN A 426 6.15 -15.16 10.05
CA ASN A 426 6.29 -16.60 10.28
C ASN A 426 4.94 -17.32 10.07
N GLU A 427 3.83 -16.72 10.52
CA GLU A 427 2.49 -17.26 10.23
C GLU A 427 2.16 -17.20 8.72
N VAL A 428 2.63 -16.15 8.03
CA VAL A 428 2.51 -16.04 6.56
C VAL A 428 3.40 -17.03 5.81
N SER A 429 4.58 -17.36 6.28
CA SER A 429 5.49 -18.30 5.57
C SER A 429 5.24 -19.76 5.96
N GLY A 430 4.76 -20.00 7.18
CA GLY A 430 4.69 -21.31 7.80
C GLY A 430 6.01 -21.76 8.45
N ASP A 431 7.05 -20.92 8.48
CA ASP A 431 8.36 -21.23 9.07
C ASP A 431 9.04 -20.00 9.71
N ASP A 432 10.32 -20.11 10.07
CA ASP A 432 11.11 -19.06 10.73
C ASP A 432 12.01 -18.25 9.78
N ALA A 433 11.94 -18.49 8.46
CA ALA A 433 12.78 -17.84 7.48
C ALA A 433 12.57 -16.32 7.42
N PRO A 434 11.34 -15.77 7.55
CA PRO A 434 11.15 -14.33 7.65
C PRO A 434 11.82 -13.71 8.88
N THR A 435 11.78 -14.41 10.03
CA THR A 435 12.47 -13.95 11.24
C THR A 435 13.97 -13.86 11.01
N ARG A 436 14.56 -14.90 10.40
CA ARG A 436 15.99 -14.91 10.07
C ARG A 436 16.37 -13.73 9.17
N SER A 437 15.59 -13.50 8.12
CA SER A 437 15.81 -12.40 7.18
C SER A 437 15.68 -11.04 7.87
N LEU A 438 14.61 -10.84 8.65
CA LEU A 438 14.32 -9.57 9.32
C LEU A 438 15.37 -9.22 10.39
N CYS A 439 15.77 -10.18 11.21
CA CYS A 439 16.79 -9.98 12.26
C CYS A 439 18.21 -9.88 11.70
N GLY A 440 18.47 -10.42 10.50
CA GLY A 440 19.75 -10.33 9.79
C GLY A 440 19.87 -9.10 8.87
N ALA A 441 18.77 -8.38 8.63
CA ALA A 441 18.75 -7.25 7.72
C ALA A 441 19.64 -6.09 8.20
N THR A 442 20.41 -5.51 7.29
CA THR A 442 21.31 -4.38 7.56
C THR A 442 20.60 -3.21 8.23
N ASP A 443 19.37 -2.90 7.81
CA ASP A 443 18.56 -1.81 8.38
C ASP A 443 18.24 -2.01 9.87
N ASN A 444 18.16 -3.26 10.32
CA ASN A 444 17.84 -3.60 11.71
C ASN A 444 19.09 -3.83 12.57
N TYR A 445 20.27 -3.92 11.96
CA TYR A 445 21.53 -4.26 12.64
C TYR A 445 21.81 -3.34 13.84
N MET A 446 21.69 -2.02 13.64
CA MET A 446 21.97 -1.03 14.70
C MET A 446 20.99 -1.13 15.87
N ILE A 447 19.71 -1.43 15.59
CA ILE A 447 18.69 -1.62 16.64
C ILE A 447 19.08 -2.81 17.54
N GLY A 448 19.46 -3.92 16.92
CA GLY A 448 19.91 -5.11 17.67
C GLY A 448 21.20 -4.85 18.46
N TYR A 449 22.16 -4.13 17.88
CA TYR A 449 23.39 -3.74 18.55
C TYR A 449 23.12 -2.89 19.80
N GLU A 450 22.34 -1.82 19.65
CA GLU A 450 22.05 -0.88 20.75
C GLU A 450 21.25 -1.55 21.88
N ILE A 451 20.28 -2.41 21.55
CA ILE A 451 19.53 -3.19 22.56
C ILE A 451 20.48 -4.13 23.34
N ARG A 452 21.40 -4.81 22.67
CA ARG A 452 22.38 -5.67 23.35
C ARG A 452 23.29 -4.87 24.26
N GLU A 453 23.78 -3.72 23.78
CA GLU A 453 24.60 -2.81 24.58
C GLU A 453 23.87 -2.34 25.84
N ASP A 454 22.60 -1.92 25.72
CA ASP A 454 21.77 -1.47 26.84
C ASP A 454 21.48 -2.60 27.85
N LEU A 455 21.32 -3.85 27.40
CA LEU A 455 20.94 -4.98 28.25
C LEU A 455 22.13 -5.70 28.92
N THR A 456 23.30 -5.71 28.28
CA THR A 456 24.44 -6.53 28.73
C THR A 456 25.71 -5.73 29.01
N GLY A 457 25.77 -4.45 28.60
CA GLY A 457 27.00 -3.65 28.65
C GLY A 457 28.11 -4.17 27.74
N THR A 458 27.81 -5.10 26.82
CA THR A 458 28.78 -5.68 25.87
C THR A 458 28.18 -5.67 24.45
N GLY A 459 28.66 -4.75 23.60
CA GLY A 459 28.28 -4.65 22.18
C GLY A 459 28.94 -5.72 21.30
N ALA A 460 28.89 -7.00 21.69
CA ALA A 460 29.47 -8.06 20.85
C ALA A 460 28.69 -8.15 19.52
N CYS A 461 29.43 -8.02 18.41
CA CYS A 461 28.91 -8.02 17.04
C CYS A 461 28.30 -9.38 16.67
N ALA A 462 27.01 -9.40 16.31
CA ALA A 462 26.48 -10.42 15.42
C ALA A 462 26.83 -9.97 14.00
N VAL A 463 27.95 -10.44 13.44
CA VAL A 463 28.32 -10.10 12.05
C VAL A 463 27.15 -10.47 11.14
N PRO A 464 26.68 -9.58 10.25
CA PRO A 464 25.68 -9.95 9.25
C PRO A 464 26.21 -11.14 8.45
N THR A 465 25.61 -12.31 8.59
CA THR A 465 25.86 -13.44 7.69
C THR A 465 25.06 -13.17 6.43
N ASP A 466 25.61 -12.33 5.56
CA ASP A 466 25.08 -12.14 4.23
C ASP A 466 25.47 -13.35 3.37
N ASP A 467 24.74 -14.46 3.52
CA ASP A 467 24.87 -15.64 2.66
C ASP A 467 24.41 -15.36 1.22
N SER A 468 24.01 -14.12 0.89
CA SER A 468 23.54 -13.75 -0.46
C SER A 468 24.65 -13.47 -1.48
N VAL A 469 25.93 -13.60 -1.09
CA VAL A 469 27.07 -13.20 -1.94
C VAL A 469 27.74 -14.35 -2.72
N LEU A 470 27.41 -15.65 -2.52
CA LEU A 470 28.25 -16.74 -3.07
C LEU A 470 27.60 -17.81 -3.97
N HIS A 471 26.41 -17.61 -4.51
CA HIS A 471 25.86 -18.53 -5.53
C HIS A 471 25.41 -17.80 -6.79
N ASN A 472 26.36 -17.25 -7.55
CA ASN A 472 26.17 -17.02 -8.99
C ASN A 472 27.50 -16.93 -9.80
N GLU A 473 28.53 -17.66 -9.39
CA GLU A 473 29.66 -17.96 -10.27
C GLU A 473 29.94 -19.46 -10.24
N ARG A 474 29.49 -20.14 -11.31
CA ARG A 474 29.76 -21.51 -11.78
C ARG A 474 28.49 -22.35 -11.97
N SER A 475 27.92 -22.25 -13.16
CA SER A 475 27.36 -23.35 -13.95
C SER A 475 27.33 -22.93 -15.40
#